data_AF-A0AAN1IF26-F1
#
_entry.id   AF-A0AAN1IF26-F1
#
_cell.length_a   1.000
_cell.length_b   1.000
_cell.length_c   1.000
_cell.angle_alpha   90.00
_cell.angle_beta   90.00
_cell.angle_gamma   90.00
#
_symmetry.space_group_name_H-M   'P 1'
#
loop_
_entity.id
_entity.type
_entity.pdbx_description
1 polymer ?
#
loop_
_entity_poly.entity_id
_entity_poly.type
_entity_poly.pdbx_seq_one_letter_code
_entity_poly.pdbx_strand_id
1 'polypeptide(L)'
;MTTTAIPKSVSDFMQHITDLCGTEHAAWAENFNACFANTLTTTVKRHDDGTTFLLTGDIPAMWLRDSTAQLRPYLALAAEDGDIASLIAGLVRQQFRYITIDPYANAFNEEPNGASWDKDDQSDFSSPWLWERKYEVDSLCYPIQLAWMLYANTGNTDHFNDEFIAGVKKILDVFETEQHHENSPYFFIRDTDIPTESLSNNGKGSPVAYTGMTWSGFRPSDDACTYHYLVPSNMFAAVSMGYLERIFGGEILHDADIAARAGKLRRTITEGIEAHAKTTNRNGETIYAFETDGLGHVNVMDDSNVPSLMAAPYLGYCAPDDPTYLATRRTLLSDENPYYYEGEYLKGIGSPHTPPRYVWPIALSIEAMTSDSKDFKAHILDRLVATDAGTHLMHEGIDVDDPTKYTREWFSWSNMMFCELVMDYFDIHVKH
;
A
#
# COMPACT_ATOMS: atom_id res chain seq x y z
N MET A 1 4.34 22.68 -13.61
CA MET A 1 3.27 23.59 -13.16
C MET A 1 2.20 22.73 -12.51
N THR A 2 1.95 22.86 -11.21
CA THR A 2 0.85 22.15 -10.54
C THR A 2 -0.48 22.73 -11.03
N THR A 3 -1.32 21.87 -11.60
CA THR A 3 -2.56 22.29 -12.27
C THR A 3 -3.57 22.81 -11.24
N THR A 4 -4.04 24.04 -11.47
CA THR A 4 -4.55 24.94 -10.42
C THR A 4 -6.08 25.02 -10.34
N ALA A 5 -6.81 24.01 -10.83
CA ALA A 5 -8.26 23.94 -10.69
C ALA A 5 -8.74 22.50 -10.58
N ILE A 6 -9.62 22.22 -9.61
CA ILE A 6 -10.29 20.94 -9.45
C ILE A 6 -11.18 20.69 -10.68
N PRO A 7 -11.07 19.53 -11.37
CA PRO A 7 -11.93 19.21 -12.50
C PRO A 7 -13.41 19.24 -12.12
N LYS A 8 -14.27 19.57 -13.08
CA LYS A 8 -15.72 19.68 -12.81
C LYS A 8 -16.32 18.37 -12.30
N SER A 9 -15.94 17.24 -12.89
CA SER A 9 -16.34 15.89 -12.44
C SER A 9 -16.00 15.64 -10.97
N VAL A 10 -14.80 16.03 -10.56
CA VAL A 10 -14.29 15.90 -9.18
C VAL A 10 -15.09 16.82 -8.25
N SER A 11 -15.33 18.09 -8.64
CA SER A 11 -16.15 18.99 -7.83
C SER A 11 -17.61 18.53 -7.73
N ASP A 12 -18.17 17.98 -8.80
CA ASP A 12 -19.53 17.43 -8.81
C ASP A 12 -19.62 16.19 -7.90
N PHE A 13 -18.59 15.34 -7.88
CA PHE A 13 -18.50 14.19 -6.97
C PHE A 13 -18.33 14.61 -5.50
N MET A 14 -17.47 15.57 -5.22
CA MET A 14 -17.33 16.18 -3.89
C MET A 14 -18.67 16.73 -3.39
N GLN A 15 -19.42 17.41 -4.25
CA GLN A 15 -20.76 17.87 -3.92
C GLN A 15 -21.73 16.71 -3.69
N HIS A 16 -21.65 15.65 -4.50
CA HIS A 16 -22.48 14.46 -4.30
C HIS A 16 -22.23 13.80 -2.93
N ILE A 17 -20.96 13.63 -2.54
CA ILE A 17 -20.61 13.12 -1.20
C ILE A 17 -21.11 14.07 -0.10
N THR A 18 -20.99 15.38 -0.30
CA THR A 18 -21.53 16.38 0.64
C THR A 18 -23.03 16.25 0.81
N ASP A 19 -23.77 16.04 -0.28
CA ASP A 19 -25.22 15.85 -0.25
C ASP A 19 -25.62 14.54 0.47
N LEU A 20 -24.83 13.47 0.30
CA LEU A 20 -25.02 12.19 1.00
C LEU A 20 -24.76 12.31 2.51
N CYS A 21 -23.73 13.04 2.92
CA CYS A 21 -23.43 13.32 4.33
C CYS A 21 -24.52 14.14 5.02
N GLY A 22 -25.15 15.07 4.28
CA GLY A 22 -26.18 15.95 4.82
C GLY A 22 -25.69 16.77 6.02
N THR A 23 -26.62 17.20 6.88
CA THR A 23 -26.28 17.95 8.10
C THR A 23 -25.76 17.06 9.23
N GLU A 24 -26.07 15.77 9.20
CA GLU A 24 -25.70 14.81 10.25
C GLU A 24 -24.19 14.52 10.23
N HIS A 25 -23.63 14.36 9.04
CA HIS A 25 -22.22 14.03 8.83
C HIS A 25 -21.43 15.17 8.17
N ALA A 26 -21.78 16.42 8.49
CA ALA A 26 -21.17 17.60 7.85
C ALA A 26 -19.64 17.65 8.01
N ALA A 27 -19.11 17.19 9.15
CA ALA A 27 -17.66 17.11 9.37
C ALA A 27 -16.98 16.07 8.47
N TRP A 28 -17.66 14.97 8.14
CA TRP A 28 -17.12 13.99 7.18
C TRP A 28 -17.01 14.60 5.80
N ALA A 29 -18.01 15.38 5.36
CA ALA A 29 -17.98 16.08 4.07
C ALA A 29 -16.87 17.13 4.02
N GLU A 30 -16.67 17.90 5.09
CA GLU A 30 -15.60 18.90 5.19
C GLU A 30 -14.22 18.25 5.01
N ASN A 31 -13.92 17.23 5.82
CA ASN A 31 -12.65 16.50 5.74
C ASN A 31 -12.53 15.75 4.40
N PHE A 32 -13.62 15.18 3.87
CA PHE A 32 -13.60 14.50 2.57
C PHE A 32 -13.19 15.47 1.47
N ASN A 33 -13.82 16.64 1.43
CA ASN A 33 -13.55 17.64 0.40
C ASN A 33 -12.12 18.18 0.51
N ALA A 34 -11.62 18.40 1.73
CA ALA A 34 -10.24 18.82 1.97
C ALA A 34 -9.23 17.74 1.53
N CYS A 35 -9.40 16.51 2.01
CA CYS A 35 -8.55 15.36 1.68
C CYS A 35 -8.53 15.03 0.19
N PHE A 36 -9.71 14.95 -0.44
CA PHE A 36 -9.82 14.61 -1.85
C PHE A 36 -9.13 15.70 -2.69
N ALA A 37 -9.52 16.97 -2.54
CA ALA A 37 -8.90 18.07 -3.28
C ALA A 37 -7.39 18.20 -3.05
N ASN A 38 -6.90 17.94 -1.83
CA ASN A 38 -5.49 18.05 -1.48
C ASN A 38 -4.62 17.22 -2.42
N THR A 39 -4.93 15.94 -2.64
CA THR A 39 -4.13 15.06 -3.52
C THR A 39 -3.95 15.67 -4.92
N LEU A 40 -5.04 16.00 -5.62
CA LEU A 40 -4.94 16.54 -6.98
C LEU A 40 -4.22 17.88 -7.06
N THR A 41 -4.41 18.75 -6.07
CA THR A 41 -3.91 20.13 -6.14
C THR A 41 -2.48 20.29 -5.63
N THR A 42 -2.00 19.35 -4.81
CA THR A 42 -0.72 19.49 -4.10
C THR A 42 0.31 18.43 -4.45
N THR A 43 -0.10 17.22 -4.84
CA THR A 43 0.85 16.11 -5.11
C THR A 43 1.04 15.80 -6.58
N VAL A 44 0.03 16.06 -7.42
CA VAL A 44 0.04 15.65 -8.83
C VAL A 44 0.82 16.62 -9.71
N LYS A 45 1.74 16.05 -10.50
CA LYS A 45 2.45 16.74 -11.59
C LYS A 45 2.28 15.94 -12.88
N ARG A 46 1.66 16.55 -13.89
CA ARG A 46 1.54 15.97 -15.23
C ARG A 46 2.66 16.48 -16.12
N HIS A 47 3.26 15.58 -16.87
CA HIS A 47 4.32 15.88 -17.82
C HIS A 47 3.81 15.94 -19.26
N ASP A 48 4.56 16.63 -20.12
CA ASP A 48 4.20 16.80 -21.55
C ASP A 48 4.21 15.47 -22.33
N ASP A 49 4.95 14.47 -21.86
CA ASP A 49 4.97 13.12 -22.44
C ASP A 49 3.76 12.25 -22.03
N GLY A 50 2.85 12.80 -21.23
CA GLY A 50 1.64 12.13 -20.76
C GLY A 50 1.85 11.26 -19.51
N THR A 51 3.05 11.27 -18.91
CA THR A 51 3.29 10.64 -17.60
C THR A 51 2.79 11.52 -16.46
N THR A 52 2.51 10.89 -15.31
CA THR A 52 2.07 11.56 -14.09
C THR A 52 3.01 11.19 -12.94
N PHE A 53 3.58 12.19 -12.28
CA PHE A 53 4.38 12.05 -11.07
C PHE A 53 3.57 12.50 -9.85
N LEU A 54 3.67 11.75 -8.74
CA LEU A 54 2.99 12.07 -7.48
C LEU A 54 3.98 12.15 -6.33
N LEU A 55 3.94 13.27 -5.62
CA LEU A 55 4.58 13.39 -4.31
C LEU A 55 3.80 12.60 -3.25
N THR A 56 4.47 12.03 -2.24
CA THR A 56 3.76 11.42 -1.09
C THR A 56 3.03 12.48 -0.24
N GLY A 57 3.55 13.70 -0.25
CA GLY A 57 3.10 14.85 0.53
C GLY A 57 4.31 15.71 0.86
N ASP A 58 4.64 15.76 2.16
CA ASP A 58 5.81 16.45 2.70
C ASP A 58 7.19 15.97 2.18
N ILE A 59 7.28 14.76 1.60
CA ILE A 59 8.53 14.22 1.04
C ILE A 59 8.57 14.47 -0.49
N PRO A 60 9.67 15.05 -1.03
CA PRO A 60 9.76 15.46 -2.43
C PRO A 60 10.06 14.31 -3.42
N ALA A 61 9.50 13.13 -3.20
CA ALA A 61 9.71 11.94 -4.02
C ALA A 61 8.42 11.12 -4.19
N MET A 62 8.44 10.16 -5.11
CA MET A 62 7.31 9.31 -5.44
C MET A 62 7.58 7.87 -5.00
N TRP A 63 6.76 7.36 -4.08
CA TRP A 63 6.69 5.94 -3.76
C TRP A 63 5.73 5.24 -4.71
N LEU A 64 6.08 4.02 -5.14
CA LEU A 64 5.19 3.19 -5.97
C LEU A 64 3.89 2.82 -5.21
N ARG A 65 3.99 2.58 -3.90
CA ARG A 65 2.87 2.37 -2.97
C ARG A 65 1.99 3.60 -2.87
N ASP A 66 2.52 4.70 -2.35
CA ASP A 66 1.75 5.91 -2.03
C ASP A 66 1.03 6.44 -3.26
N SER A 67 1.75 6.57 -4.38
CA SER A 67 1.17 7.09 -5.63
C SER A 67 -0.04 6.29 -6.11
N THR A 68 -0.02 4.96 -5.92
CA THR A 68 -1.17 4.11 -6.23
C THR A 68 -2.33 4.38 -5.28
N ALA A 69 -2.08 4.33 -3.97
CA ALA A 69 -3.12 4.49 -2.97
C ALA A 69 -3.75 5.90 -3.02
N GLN A 70 -2.96 6.93 -3.35
CA GLN A 70 -3.41 8.31 -3.53
C GLN A 70 -4.42 8.45 -4.68
N LEU A 71 -4.27 7.69 -5.77
CA LEU A 71 -5.17 7.80 -6.93
C LEU A 71 -6.30 6.77 -6.95
N ARG A 72 -6.24 5.74 -6.11
CA ARG A 72 -7.20 4.64 -6.12
C ARG A 72 -8.66 5.11 -5.99
N PRO A 73 -9.05 6.02 -5.08
CA PRO A 73 -10.44 6.49 -4.99
C PRO A 73 -10.93 7.24 -6.25
N TYR A 74 -10.04 7.85 -7.03
CA TYR A 74 -10.40 8.53 -8.28
C TYR A 74 -10.84 7.58 -9.40
N LEU A 75 -10.59 6.27 -9.26
CA LEU A 75 -11.11 5.28 -10.20
C LEU A 75 -12.63 5.24 -10.24
N ALA A 76 -13.32 5.66 -9.17
CA ALA A 76 -14.78 5.82 -9.16
C ALA A 76 -15.27 6.87 -10.17
N LEU A 77 -14.41 7.82 -10.55
CA LEU A 77 -14.70 8.88 -11.52
C LEU A 77 -14.15 8.60 -12.91
N ALA A 78 -13.08 7.80 -13.00
CA ALA A 78 -12.35 7.56 -14.24
C ALA A 78 -13.21 6.94 -15.36
N ALA A 79 -14.32 6.29 -15.03
CA ALA A 79 -15.24 5.73 -16.04
C ALA A 79 -16.00 6.83 -16.82
N GLU A 80 -16.24 7.98 -16.19
CA GLU A 80 -17.03 9.09 -16.74
C GLU A 80 -16.17 10.32 -17.07
N ASP A 81 -14.94 10.38 -16.53
CA ASP A 81 -13.96 11.43 -16.81
C ASP A 81 -12.69 10.87 -17.47
N GLY A 82 -12.58 11.08 -18.78
CA GLY A 82 -11.43 10.69 -19.58
C GLY A 82 -10.12 11.39 -19.21
N ASP A 83 -10.16 12.58 -18.59
CA ASP A 83 -8.93 13.25 -18.12
C ASP A 83 -8.41 12.61 -16.84
N ILE A 84 -9.30 12.22 -15.91
CA ILE A 84 -8.93 11.44 -14.72
C ILE A 84 -8.41 10.06 -15.13
N ALA A 85 -9.07 9.37 -16.06
CA ALA A 85 -8.56 8.11 -16.61
C ALA A 85 -7.17 8.28 -17.24
N SER A 86 -6.94 9.37 -17.99
CA SER A 86 -5.65 9.67 -18.61
C SER A 86 -4.56 9.99 -17.57
N LEU A 87 -4.91 10.70 -16.49
CA LEU A 87 -4.02 10.99 -15.37
C LEU A 87 -3.56 9.70 -14.69
N ILE A 88 -4.48 8.78 -14.40
CA ILE A 88 -4.16 7.47 -13.78
C ILE A 88 -3.34 6.61 -14.77
N ALA A 89 -3.70 6.57 -16.06
CA ALA A 89 -2.90 5.88 -17.08
C ALA A 89 -1.48 6.46 -17.20
N GLY A 90 -1.33 7.77 -17.03
CA GLY A 90 -0.03 8.45 -16.98
C GLY A 90 0.80 8.05 -15.75
N LEU A 91 0.15 7.82 -14.59
CA LEU A 91 0.80 7.30 -13.40
C LEU A 91 1.29 5.87 -13.62
N VAL A 92 0.45 4.98 -14.15
CA VAL A 92 0.83 3.59 -14.42
C VAL A 92 2.06 3.55 -15.34
N ARG A 93 2.07 4.36 -16.41
CA ARG A 93 3.24 4.48 -17.29
C ARG A 93 4.50 4.91 -16.54
N GLN A 94 4.39 5.92 -15.67
CA GLN A 94 5.52 6.41 -14.87
C GLN A 94 6.03 5.34 -13.88
N GLN A 95 5.14 4.59 -13.23
CA GLN A 95 5.50 3.52 -12.31
C GLN A 95 6.25 2.39 -13.03
N PHE A 96 5.78 1.94 -14.20
CA PHE A 96 6.45 0.88 -14.95
C PHE A 96 7.78 1.32 -15.57
N ARG A 97 7.93 2.61 -15.90
CA ARG A 97 9.23 3.20 -16.21
C ARG A 97 10.20 3.10 -15.04
N TYR A 98 9.75 3.45 -13.84
CA TYR A 98 10.56 3.35 -12.61
C TYR A 98 10.95 1.91 -12.26
N ILE A 99 10.01 0.96 -12.35
CA ILE A 99 10.28 -0.47 -12.17
C ILE A 99 11.31 -0.97 -13.21
N THR A 100 11.27 -0.46 -14.43
CA THR A 100 12.25 -0.81 -15.47
C THR A 100 13.65 -0.25 -15.17
N ILE A 101 13.73 0.91 -14.50
CA ILE A 101 14.99 1.48 -14.01
C ILE A 101 15.56 0.61 -12.88
N ASP A 102 14.76 0.33 -11.86
CA ASP A 102 15.16 -0.53 -10.75
C ASP A 102 13.95 -1.13 -10.02
N PRO A 103 13.71 -2.45 -10.15
CA PRO A 103 12.59 -3.11 -9.48
C PRO A 103 12.83 -3.34 -7.98
N TYR A 104 14.01 -3.00 -7.43
CA TYR A 104 14.28 -3.11 -5.99
C TYR A 104 14.08 -1.79 -5.24
N ALA A 105 13.76 -0.69 -5.92
CA ALA A 105 13.57 0.61 -5.29
C ALA A 105 12.10 0.87 -4.94
N ASN A 106 11.86 1.42 -3.75
CA ASN A 106 10.55 1.88 -3.29
C ASN A 106 10.23 3.29 -3.79
N ALA A 107 11.23 4.18 -3.88
CA ALA A 107 11.03 5.61 -4.09
C ALA A 107 11.90 6.23 -5.20
N PHE A 108 11.30 7.15 -5.97
CA PHE A 108 11.89 7.72 -7.17
C PHE A 108 11.79 9.26 -7.23
N ASN A 109 12.79 9.87 -7.85
CA ASN A 109 12.85 11.29 -8.19
C ASN A 109 12.07 11.59 -9.48
N GLU A 110 11.50 12.79 -9.58
CA GLU A 110 10.82 13.30 -10.79
C GLU A 110 11.77 13.46 -11.98
N GLU A 111 13.04 13.79 -11.69
CA GLU A 111 14.13 13.98 -12.65
C GLU A 111 15.37 13.21 -12.17
N PRO A 112 16.36 12.91 -13.04
CA PRO A 112 17.59 12.23 -12.64
C PRO A 112 18.56 13.20 -11.95
N ASN A 113 18.14 13.77 -10.84
CA ASN A 113 18.86 14.83 -10.12
C ASN A 113 19.82 14.29 -9.05
N GLY A 114 19.74 12.98 -8.73
CA GLY A 114 20.59 12.35 -7.72
C GLY A 114 20.27 12.76 -6.29
N ALA A 115 19.12 13.38 -6.05
CA ALA A 115 18.61 13.56 -4.70
C ALA A 115 18.28 12.17 -4.10
N SER A 116 18.59 11.98 -2.83
CA SER A 116 18.28 10.75 -2.11
C SER A 116 17.90 11.06 -0.67
N TRP A 117 17.23 10.11 -0.03
CA TRP A 117 16.94 10.19 1.40
C TRP A 117 18.24 10.28 2.22
N ASP A 118 19.13 9.32 2.01
CA ASP A 118 20.50 9.34 2.52
C ASP A 118 21.46 9.10 1.34
N LYS A 119 22.50 9.91 1.25
CA LYS A 119 23.53 9.81 0.19
C LYS A 119 24.58 8.75 0.49
N ASP A 120 24.66 8.30 1.74
CA ASP A 120 25.65 7.35 2.24
C ASP A 120 25.09 5.91 2.33
N ASP A 121 23.84 5.70 1.88
CA ASP A 121 23.25 4.38 1.70
C ASP A 121 24.11 3.50 0.79
N GLN A 122 24.34 2.26 1.21
CA GLN A 122 25.13 1.28 0.47
C GLN A 122 24.22 0.19 -0.10
N SER A 123 24.34 -0.05 -1.40
CA SER A 123 23.58 -1.07 -2.11
C SER A 123 24.36 -1.58 -3.33
N ASP A 124 23.89 -2.65 -3.98
CA ASP A 124 24.51 -3.24 -5.17
C ASP A 124 24.28 -2.42 -6.44
N PHE A 125 23.36 -1.45 -6.39
CA PHE A 125 23.03 -0.57 -7.50
C PHE A 125 22.72 0.85 -7.02
N SER A 126 22.97 1.84 -7.89
CA SER A 126 22.57 3.23 -7.67
C SER A 126 22.20 3.87 -9.01
N SER A 127 21.29 4.85 -8.96
CA SER A 127 20.87 5.63 -10.11
C SER A 127 20.38 7.00 -9.64
N PRO A 128 20.58 8.08 -10.42
CA PRO A 128 20.13 9.42 -10.05
C PRO A 128 18.60 9.57 -10.03
N TRP A 129 17.88 8.56 -10.51
CA TRP A 129 16.42 8.47 -10.45
C TRP A 129 15.91 7.95 -9.11
N LEU A 130 16.75 7.33 -8.27
CA LEU A 130 16.32 6.71 -7.03
C LEU A 130 16.39 7.73 -5.90
N TRP A 131 15.27 7.90 -5.19
CA TRP A 131 15.26 8.62 -3.93
C TRP A 131 15.69 7.70 -2.78
N GLU A 132 15.16 6.48 -2.78
CA GLU A 132 15.48 5.43 -1.81
C GLU A 132 15.39 4.06 -2.47
N ARG A 133 16.17 3.09 -1.97
CA ARG A 133 16.26 1.74 -2.54
C ARG A 133 15.98 0.66 -1.50
N LYS A 134 14.95 0.85 -0.67
CA LYS A 134 14.45 -0.19 0.23
C LYS A 134 13.55 -1.13 -0.56
N TYR A 135 13.93 -2.40 -0.68
CA TYR A 135 13.12 -3.38 -1.40
C TYR A 135 11.93 -3.85 -0.58
N GLU A 136 10.76 -3.57 -1.14
CA GLU A 136 9.45 -3.86 -0.59
C GLU A 136 8.64 -4.59 -1.64
N VAL A 137 8.16 -5.80 -1.31
CA VAL A 137 7.37 -6.61 -2.24
C VAL A 137 6.13 -5.84 -2.72
N ASP A 138 5.49 -5.05 -1.85
CA ASP A 138 4.30 -4.28 -2.20
C ASP A 138 4.55 -3.15 -3.20
N SER A 139 5.75 -2.58 -3.24
CA SER A 139 6.14 -1.57 -4.23
C SER A 139 5.99 -2.10 -5.66
N LEU A 140 6.11 -3.42 -5.87
CA LEU A 140 5.87 -4.07 -7.17
C LEU A 140 4.41 -4.52 -7.36
N CYS A 141 3.66 -4.74 -6.28
CA CYS A 141 2.25 -5.14 -6.33
C CYS A 141 1.32 -3.97 -6.64
N TYR A 142 1.55 -2.80 -6.03
CA TYR A 142 0.70 -1.62 -6.17
C TYR A 142 0.54 -1.17 -7.63
N PRO A 143 1.61 -1.01 -8.44
CA PRO A 143 1.47 -0.65 -9.86
C PRO A 143 0.68 -1.68 -10.69
N ILE A 144 0.84 -2.99 -10.40
CA ILE A 144 0.07 -4.05 -11.07
C ILE A 144 -1.41 -3.90 -10.74
N GLN A 145 -1.74 -3.72 -9.45
CA GLN A 145 -3.12 -3.53 -9.00
C GLN A 145 -3.74 -2.29 -9.66
N LEU A 146 -3.03 -1.16 -9.70
CA LEU A 146 -3.55 0.06 -10.33
C LEU A 146 -3.83 -0.13 -11.82
N ALA A 147 -2.91 -0.76 -12.55
CA ALA A 147 -3.06 -1.06 -13.97
C ALA A 147 -4.28 -1.95 -14.23
N TRP A 148 -4.49 -2.96 -13.38
CA TRP A 148 -5.66 -3.83 -13.45
C TRP A 148 -6.95 -3.08 -13.14
N MET A 149 -6.99 -2.33 -12.03
CA MET A 149 -8.19 -1.63 -11.58
C MET A 149 -8.59 -0.52 -12.56
N LEU A 150 -7.65 0.19 -13.19
CA LEU A 150 -7.96 1.15 -14.25
C LEU A 150 -8.73 0.47 -15.39
N TYR A 151 -8.27 -0.67 -15.87
CA TYR A 151 -8.99 -1.46 -16.87
C TYR A 151 -10.35 -1.94 -16.37
N ALA A 152 -10.42 -2.53 -15.17
CA ALA A 152 -11.66 -3.08 -14.62
C ALA A 152 -12.76 -2.01 -14.43
N ASN A 153 -12.38 -0.76 -14.15
CA ASN A 153 -13.33 0.33 -13.91
C ASN A 153 -13.68 1.11 -15.19
N THR A 154 -12.78 1.19 -16.17
CA THR A 154 -12.94 2.10 -17.33
C THR A 154 -12.91 1.41 -18.69
N GLY A 155 -12.40 0.18 -18.77
CA GLY A 155 -12.06 -0.50 -20.02
C GLY A 155 -10.81 0.05 -20.72
N ASN A 156 -10.09 1.02 -20.12
CA ASN A 156 -8.88 1.59 -20.69
C ASN A 156 -7.77 0.53 -20.75
N THR A 157 -7.10 0.43 -21.90
CA THR A 157 -5.98 -0.48 -22.15
C THR A 157 -4.70 0.23 -22.59
N ASP A 158 -4.71 1.56 -22.70
CA ASP A 158 -3.62 2.34 -23.30
C ASP A 158 -2.32 2.28 -22.48
N HIS A 159 -2.43 1.99 -21.18
CA HIS A 159 -1.27 1.83 -20.29
C HIS A 159 -0.62 0.45 -20.39
N PHE A 160 -1.24 -0.55 -21.03
CA PHE A 160 -0.63 -1.87 -21.26
C PHE A 160 0.29 -1.87 -22.48
N ASN A 161 1.30 -1.00 -22.45
CA ASN A 161 2.27 -0.81 -23.52
C ASN A 161 3.55 -1.65 -23.35
N ASP A 162 4.53 -1.49 -24.24
CA ASP A 162 5.80 -2.23 -24.19
C ASP A 162 6.58 -2.01 -22.88
N GLU A 163 6.47 -0.82 -22.27
CA GLU A 163 7.13 -0.50 -21.00
C GLU A 163 6.45 -1.21 -19.82
N PHE A 164 5.12 -1.30 -19.82
CA PHE A 164 4.37 -2.15 -18.88
C PHE A 164 4.84 -3.61 -18.97
N ILE A 165 4.93 -4.16 -20.19
CA ILE A 165 5.36 -5.55 -20.41
C ILE A 165 6.81 -5.74 -19.93
N ALA A 166 7.70 -4.78 -20.18
CA ALA A 166 9.09 -4.83 -19.73
C ALA A 166 9.20 -4.80 -18.19
N GLY A 167 8.46 -3.91 -17.53
CA GLY A 167 8.43 -3.86 -16.07
C GLY A 167 7.79 -5.09 -15.44
N VAL A 168 6.73 -5.67 -16.03
CA VAL A 168 6.17 -6.96 -15.59
C VAL A 168 7.23 -8.06 -15.62
N LYS A 169 8.03 -8.15 -16.70
CA LYS A 169 9.12 -9.13 -16.78
C LYS A 169 10.15 -8.93 -15.65
N LYS A 170 10.50 -7.68 -15.35
CA LYS A 170 11.38 -7.34 -14.22
C LYS A 170 10.80 -7.78 -12.87
N ILE A 171 9.51 -7.56 -12.65
CA ILE A 171 8.83 -7.99 -11.42
C ILE A 171 8.88 -9.51 -11.27
N LEU A 172 8.56 -10.25 -12.34
CA LEU A 172 8.62 -11.71 -12.32
C LEU A 172 10.04 -12.21 -12.04
N ASP A 173 11.05 -11.61 -12.68
CA ASP A 173 12.46 -11.95 -12.45
C ASP A 173 12.87 -11.71 -10.99
N VAL A 174 12.45 -10.58 -10.39
CA VAL A 174 12.72 -10.27 -8.98
C VAL A 174 11.99 -11.25 -8.06
N PHE A 175 10.67 -11.44 -8.20
CA PHE A 175 9.93 -12.32 -7.31
C PHE A 175 10.44 -13.77 -7.36
N GLU A 176 10.81 -14.27 -8.54
CA GLU A 176 11.45 -15.60 -8.69
C GLU A 176 12.84 -15.66 -8.06
N THR A 177 13.65 -14.60 -8.19
CA THR A 177 14.97 -14.49 -7.54
C THR A 177 14.83 -14.48 -6.02
N GLU A 178 13.86 -13.73 -5.51
CA GLU A 178 13.63 -13.51 -4.08
C GLU A 178 12.88 -14.67 -3.40
N GLN A 179 12.39 -15.68 -4.15
CA GLN A 179 12.09 -16.99 -3.57
C GLN A 179 13.35 -17.73 -3.09
N HIS A 180 14.53 -17.30 -3.57
CA HIS A 180 15.85 -17.83 -3.26
C HIS A 180 16.82 -16.67 -2.96
N HIS A 181 16.53 -15.88 -1.92
CA HIS A 181 17.29 -14.68 -1.57
C HIS A 181 18.81 -14.92 -1.44
N GLU A 182 19.24 -16.15 -1.10
CA GLU A 182 20.66 -16.52 -1.08
C GLU A 182 21.39 -16.31 -2.42
N ASN A 183 20.66 -16.27 -3.53
CA ASN A 183 21.17 -16.00 -4.87
C ASN A 183 21.00 -14.53 -5.29
N SER A 184 20.31 -13.72 -4.48
CA SER A 184 20.02 -12.32 -4.79
C SER A 184 21.26 -11.44 -4.70
N PRO A 185 21.50 -10.54 -5.67
CA PRO A 185 22.53 -9.52 -5.54
C PRO A 185 22.14 -8.44 -4.52
N TYR A 186 20.83 -8.24 -4.27
CA TYR A 186 20.31 -7.14 -3.46
C TYR A 186 20.92 -7.11 -2.05
N PHE A 187 21.47 -5.96 -1.66
CA PHE A 187 21.76 -5.67 -0.27
C PHE A 187 21.47 -4.20 0.03
N PHE A 188 21.22 -3.89 1.29
CA PHE A 188 21.00 -2.52 1.73
C PHE A 188 21.60 -2.28 3.12
N ILE A 189 22.44 -1.26 3.24
CA ILE A 189 23.02 -0.84 4.53
C ILE A 189 22.91 0.69 4.62
N ARG A 190 22.27 1.15 5.68
CA ARG A 190 22.30 2.55 6.14
C ARG A 190 23.11 2.63 7.44
N ASP A 191 23.96 3.66 7.57
CA ASP A 191 24.70 3.94 8.80
C ASP A 191 23.83 4.77 9.74
N THR A 192 23.18 4.09 10.69
CA THR A 192 22.16 4.67 11.57
C THR A 192 22.08 3.90 12.89
N ASP A 193 21.62 4.57 13.94
CA ASP A 193 21.36 3.95 15.24
C ASP A 193 19.95 3.34 15.35
N ILE A 194 19.10 3.54 14.33
CA ILE A 194 17.75 2.97 14.24
C ILE A 194 17.83 1.60 13.55
N PRO A 195 17.65 0.47 14.26
CA PRO A 195 17.88 -0.85 13.67
C PRO A 195 16.94 -1.22 12.52
N THR A 196 15.74 -0.62 12.48
CA THR A 196 14.75 -0.86 11.41
C THR A 196 15.11 -0.11 10.12
N GLU A 197 16.04 0.82 10.14
CA GLU A 197 16.43 1.61 8.97
C GLU A 197 17.54 0.95 8.13
N SER A 198 18.02 -0.24 8.52
CA SER A 198 19.14 -0.94 7.87
C SER A 198 18.95 -2.45 7.93
N LEU A 199 19.49 -3.20 6.97
CA LEU A 199 19.42 -4.66 7.00
C LEU A 199 20.62 -5.27 7.73
N SER A 200 20.33 -6.26 8.57
CA SER A 200 21.35 -7.05 9.26
C SER A 200 22.19 -7.91 8.28
N ASN A 201 23.17 -8.65 8.81
CA ASN A 201 23.97 -9.61 8.04
C ASN A 201 24.65 -9.00 6.79
N ASN A 202 25.36 -7.88 6.98
CA ASN A 202 25.98 -7.10 5.89
C ASN A 202 24.98 -6.71 4.79
N GLY A 203 23.79 -6.27 5.19
CA GLY A 203 22.77 -5.79 4.27
C GLY A 203 21.91 -6.87 3.61
N LYS A 204 22.09 -8.16 3.97
CA LYS A 204 21.34 -9.30 3.41
C LYS A 204 20.16 -9.76 4.27
N GLY A 205 19.96 -9.15 5.44
CA GLY A 205 18.88 -9.54 6.34
C GLY A 205 19.11 -10.88 7.04
N SER A 206 18.15 -11.30 7.85
CA SER A 206 18.21 -12.55 8.61
C SER A 206 18.13 -13.78 7.69
N PRO A 207 18.73 -14.92 8.07
CA PRO A 207 18.61 -16.17 7.30
C PRO A 207 17.16 -16.60 7.08
N VAL A 208 16.89 -17.21 5.93
CA VAL A 208 15.60 -17.80 5.57
C VAL A 208 15.77 -19.21 4.98
N ALA A 209 14.76 -20.05 5.08
CA ALA A 209 14.64 -21.29 4.30
C ALA A 209 13.71 -21.09 3.10
N TYR A 210 13.83 -21.90 2.04
CA TYR A 210 12.87 -21.86 0.94
C TYR A 210 11.46 -22.25 1.41
N THR A 211 10.48 -21.40 1.12
CA THR A 211 9.05 -21.63 1.44
C THR A 211 8.16 -21.57 0.20
N GLY A 212 8.64 -21.03 -0.92
CA GLY A 212 7.83 -20.65 -2.08
C GLY A 212 7.25 -19.23 -1.98
N MET A 213 7.29 -18.58 -0.81
CA MET A 213 7.07 -17.14 -0.68
C MET A 213 8.27 -16.35 -1.23
N THR A 214 8.06 -15.08 -1.56
CA THR A 214 9.12 -14.17 -1.99
C THR A 214 9.58 -13.30 -0.82
N TRP A 215 10.89 -13.11 -0.70
CA TRP A 215 11.56 -12.33 0.33
C TRP A 215 11.21 -10.84 0.21
N SER A 216 11.10 -10.13 1.34
CA SER A 216 10.99 -8.66 1.41
C SER A 216 12.06 -8.14 2.37
N GLY A 217 12.79 -7.09 1.97
CA GLY A 217 13.77 -6.46 2.84
C GLY A 217 13.08 -5.61 3.89
N PHE A 218 12.12 -4.81 3.44
CA PHE A 218 11.39 -3.85 4.23
C PHE A 218 9.88 -4.08 4.11
N ARG A 219 9.17 -3.55 5.11
CA ARG A 219 7.71 -3.51 5.20
C ARG A 219 7.17 -2.29 4.43
N PRO A 220 5.85 -2.20 4.23
CA PRO A 220 5.22 -0.99 3.71
C PRO A 220 5.36 0.24 4.62
N SER A 221 5.89 0.08 5.85
CA SER A 221 6.30 1.18 6.74
C SER A 221 7.71 1.70 6.46
N ASP A 222 8.39 1.17 5.44
CA ASP A 222 9.82 1.34 5.16
C ASP A 222 10.74 0.81 6.29
N ASP A 223 10.21 0.12 7.31
CA ASP A 223 11.00 -0.56 8.35
C ASP A 223 11.47 -1.94 7.89
N ALA A 224 12.68 -2.33 8.29
CA ALA A 224 13.24 -3.65 7.99
C ALA A 224 12.36 -4.77 8.57
N CYS A 225 12.14 -5.79 7.75
CA CYS A 225 11.48 -7.02 8.20
C CYS A 225 12.30 -7.70 9.30
N THR A 226 11.63 -8.27 10.31
CA THR A 226 12.29 -9.11 11.31
C THR A 226 12.54 -10.51 10.75
N TYR A 227 11.52 -11.09 10.11
CA TYR A 227 11.65 -12.25 9.23
C TYR A 227 11.11 -11.92 7.85
N HIS A 228 11.83 -12.33 6.82
CA HIS A 228 11.69 -11.71 5.50
C HIS A 228 10.61 -12.30 4.59
N TYR A 229 9.92 -13.37 5.01
CA TYR A 229 8.63 -13.69 4.40
C TYR A 229 7.54 -12.89 5.10
N LEU A 230 7.43 -11.63 4.69
CA LEU A 230 6.38 -10.72 5.10
C LEU A 230 5.05 -11.20 4.50
N VAL A 231 4.22 -11.76 5.37
CA VAL A 231 3.02 -12.49 5.00
C VAL A 231 2.00 -11.61 4.27
N PRO A 232 1.62 -10.41 4.75
CA PRO A 232 0.65 -9.59 4.03
C PRO A 232 1.14 -9.11 2.66
N SER A 233 2.44 -8.82 2.49
CA SER A 233 2.98 -8.50 1.16
C SER A 233 3.00 -9.72 0.23
N ASN A 234 3.23 -10.93 0.74
CA ASN A 234 3.10 -12.16 -0.04
C ASN A 234 1.64 -12.48 -0.41
N MET A 235 0.68 -12.19 0.47
CA MET A 235 -0.74 -12.23 0.15
C MET A 235 -1.05 -11.30 -1.02
N PHE A 236 -0.53 -10.06 -0.98
CA PHE A 236 -0.74 -9.09 -2.06
C PHE A 236 -0.03 -9.50 -3.36
N ALA A 237 1.15 -10.10 -3.29
CA ALA A 237 1.86 -10.65 -4.45
C ALA A 237 1.04 -11.77 -5.11
N ALA A 238 0.46 -12.68 -4.34
CA ALA A 238 -0.40 -13.74 -4.89
C ALA A 238 -1.63 -13.18 -5.63
N VAL A 239 -2.27 -12.13 -5.10
CA VAL A 239 -3.36 -11.44 -5.79
C VAL A 239 -2.86 -10.76 -7.07
N SER A 240 -1.74 -10.04 -6.99
CA SER A 240 -1.15 -9.30 -8.12
C SER A 240 -0.76 -10.23 -9.27
N MET A 241 -0.19 -11.40 -8.96
CA MET A 241 0.08 -12.43 -9.96
C MET A 241 -1.21 -12.94 -10.62
N GLY A 242 -2.31 -13.03 -9.86
CA GLY A 242 -3.63 -13.36 -10.41
C GLY A 242 -4.14 -12.32 -11.41
N TYR A 243 -3.87 -11.03 -11.20
CA TYR A 243 -4.15 -10.00 -12.20
C TYR A 243 -3.31 -10.19 -13.46
N LEU A 244 -2.01 -10.48 -13.33
CA LEU A 244 -1.15 -10.73 -14.48
C LEU A 244 -1.58 -11.97 -15.28
N GLU A 245 -2.00 -13.06 -14.62
CA GLU A 245 -2.56 -14.23 -15.29
C GLU A 245 -3.76 -13.85 -16.18
N ARG A 246 -4.65 -13.00 -15.68
CA ARG A 246 -5.82 -12.53 -16.45
C ARG A 246 -5.41 -11.62 -17.60
N ILE A 247 -4.56 -10.63 -17.33
CA ILE A 247 -4.06 -9.67 -18.32
C ILE A 247 -3.40 -10.39 -19.48
N PHE A 248 -2.45 -11.30 -19.21
CA PHE A 248 -1.62 -11.96 -20.23
C PHE A 248 -2.18 -13.30 -20.73
N GLY A 249 -3.17 -13.87 -20.04
CA GLY A 249 -3.85 -15.13 -20.40
C GLY A 249 -4.90 -14.99 -21.51
N GLY A 250 -5.08 -13.79 -22.07
CA GLY A 250 -5.97 -13.53 -23.20
C GLY A 250 -7.16 -12.62 -22.90
N GLU A 251 -7.35 -12.11 -21.67
CA GLU A 251 -8.41 -11.11 -21.42
C GLU A 251 -8.09 -9.76 -22.05
N ILE A 252 -6.80 -9.38 -22.12
CA ILE A 252 -6.36 -8.07 -22.63
C ILE A 252 -5.17 -8.25 -23.59
N LEU A 253 -4.11 -8.88 -23.09
CA LEU A 253 -2.89 -9.23 -23.82
C LEU A 253 -2.80 -10.76 -23.93
N HIS A 254 -1.87 -11.22 -24.77
CA HIS A 254 -1.60 -12.64 -24.93
C HIS A 254 -0.09 -12.91 -24.96
N ASP A 255 0.46 -13.26 -23.80
CA ASP A 255 1.83 -13.75 -23.62
C ASP A 255 1.82 -14.96 -22.69
N ALA A 256 1.89 -16.15 -23.29
CA ALA A 256 1.77 -17.41 -22.56
C ALA A 256 2.91 -17.67 -21.58
N ASP A 257 4.10 -17.08 -21.80
CA ASP A 257 5.24 -17.22 -20.89
C ASP A 257 5.01 -16.41 -19.61
N ILE A 258 4.65 -15.12 -19.76
CA ILE A 258 4.32 -14.25 -18.63
C ILE A 258 3.16 -14.83 -17.81
N ALA A 259 2.08 -15.27 -18.47
CA ALA A 259 0.94 -15.86 -17.78
C ALA A 259 1.32 -17.14 -17.00
N ALA A 260 2.16 -18.00 -17.58
CA ALA A 260 2.62 -19.22 -16.93
C ALA A 260 3.53 -18.94 -15.72
N ARG A 261 4.44 -17.95 -15.83
CA ARG A 261 5.33 -17.51 -14.74
C ARG A 261 4.52 -16.91 -13.59
N ALA A 262 3.60 -15.99 -13.89
CA ALA A 262 2.71 -15.40 -12.89
C ALA A 262 1.86 -16.48 -12.18
N GLY A 263 1.25 -17.39 -12.93
CA GLY A 263 0.47 -18.49 -12.35
C GLY A 263 1.31 -19.46 -11.51
N LYS A 264 2.57 -19.71 -11.87
CA LYS A 264 3.49 -20.49 -11.05
C LYS A 264 3.80 -19.78 -9.74
N LEU A 265 4.22 -18.50 -9.80
CA LEU A 265 4.51 -17.68 -8.62
C LEU A 265 3.32 -17.61 -7.67
N ARG A 266 2.13 -17.30 -8.20
CA ARG A 266 0.88 -17.28 -7.42
C ARG A 266 0.69 -18.57 -6.63
N ARG A 267 0.75 -19.73 -7.32
CA ARG A 267 0.58 -21.03 -6.66
C ARG A 267 1.63 -21.27 -5.58
N THR A 268 2.91 -21.07 -5.90
CA THR A 268 4.00 -21.35 -4.95
C THR A 268 3.97 -20.43 -3.74
N ILE A 269 3.60 -19.16 -3.92
CA ILE A 269 3.45 -18.20 -2.83
C ILE A 269 2.26 -18.59 -1.95
N THR A 270 1.10 -18.91 -2.53
CA THR A 270 -0.07 -19.36 -1.77
C THR A 270 0.20 -20.66 -1.00
N GLU A 271 0.85 -21.64 -1.63
CA GLU A 271 1.27 -22.88 -0.97
C GLU A 271 2.25 -22.59 0.18
N GLY A 272 3.18 -21.65 -0.01
CA GLY A 272 4.12 -21.21 1.01
C GLY A 272 3.46 -20.53 2.20
N ILE A 273 2.50 -19.64 1.96
CA ILE A 273 1.69 -19.00 3.02
C ILE A 273 0.95 -20.06 3.83
N GLU A 274 0.26 -20.99 3.17
CA GLU A 274 -0.50 -22.04 3.84
C GLU A 274 0.38 -22.98 4.68
N ALA A 275 1.59 -23.29 4.21
CA ALA A 275 2.50 -24.21 4.89
C ALA A 275 3.33 -23.57 6.01
N HIS A 276 3.67 -22.28 5.90
CA HIS A 276 4.69 -21.65 6.76
C HIS A 276 4.22 -20.40 7.50
N ALA A 277 3.15 -19.74 7.05
CA ALA A 277 2.71 -18.46 7.61
C ALA A 277 1.56 -18.58 8.63
N LYS A 278 1.19 -19.79 9.05
CA LYS A 278 0.16 -20.02 10.07
C LYS A 278 0.78 -20.38 11.42
N THR A 279 0.24 -19.81 12.49
CA THR A 279 0.63 -20.10 13.87
C THR A 279 -0.59 -20.16 14.78
N THR A 280 -0.37 -20.40 16.07
CA THR A 280 -1.42 -20.50 17.08
C THR A 280 -1.37 -19.27 18.00
N ASN A 281 -2.50 -18.57 18.12
CA ASN A 281 -2.63 -17.44 19.04
C ASN A 281 -2.76 -17.89 20.52
N ARG A 282 -2.79 -16.94 21.46
CA ARG A 282 -2.94 -17.22 22.90
C ARG A 282 -4.19 -18.02 23.26
N ASN A 283 -5.24 -17.94 22.44
CA ASN A 283 -6.51 -18.65 22.62
C ASN A 283 -6.53 -20.06 21.98
N GLY A 284 -5.45 -20.50 21.34
CA GLY A 284 -5.37 -21.79 20.68
C GLY A 284 -5.97 -21.82 19.26
N GLU A 285 -6.28 -20.66 18.68
CA GLU A 285 -6.83 -20.54 17.33
C GLU A 285 -5.71 -20.43 16.30
N THR A 286 -5.93 -21.00 15.11
CA THR A 286 -5.02 -20.82 13.97
C THR A 286 -5.18 -19.42 13.39
N ILE A 287 -4.07 -18.69 13.29
CA ILE A 287 -3.98 -17.33 12.75
C ILE A 287 -2.86 -17.25 11.70
N TYR A 288 -2.85 -16.18 10.91
CA TYR A 288 -1.68 -15.80 10.12
C TYR A 288 -0.65 -15.09 11.01
N ALA A 289 0.62 -15.45 10.86
CA ALA A 289 1.73 -14.66 11.36
C ALA A 289 1.95 -13.43 10.46
N PHE A 290 2.54 -12.37 10.99
CA PHE A 290 2.91 -11.18 10.21
C PHE A 290 4.14 -11.46 9.35
N GLU A 291 5.12 -12.15 9.92
CA GLU A 291 6.40 -12.48 9.30
C GLU A 291 6.81 -13.89 9.71
N THR A 292 7.49 -14.60 8.79
CA THR A 292 8.16 -15.88 9.07
C THR A 292 9.47 -15.99 8.27
N ASP A 293 10.37 -16.87 8.69
CA ASP A 293 11.64 -17.16 8.01
C ASP A 293 11.66 -18.53 7.32
N GLY A 294 10.60 -19.34 7.46
CA GLY A 294 10.57 -20.73 6.99
C GLY A 294 11.43 -21.70 7.80
N LEU A 295 12.14 -21.25 8.83
CA LEU A 295 12.94 -22.05 9.77
C LEU A 295 12.17 -22.38 11.06
N GLY A 296 10.92 -21.91 11.16
CA GLY A 296 10.02 -22.15 12.28
C GLY A 296 9.83 -20.93 13.19
N HIS A 297 10.47 -19.80 12.89
CA HIS A 297 10.20 -18.56 13.61
C HIS A 297 9.06 -17.80 12.94
N VAL A 298 8.26 -17.15 13.78
CA VAL A 298 7.13 -16.32 13.38
C VAL A 298 7.06 -15.08 14.27
N ASN A 299 6.45 -14.02 13.74
CA ASN A 299 6.09 -12.83 14.50
C ASN A 299 4.56 -12.66 14.48
N VAL A 300 3.96 -12.46 15.65
CA VAL A 300 2.52 -12.18 15.80
C VAL A 300 2.37 -10.69 16.13
N MET A 301 1.99 -9.92 15.11
CA MET A 301 1.72 -8.48 15.18
C MET A 301 0.88 -8.08 13.97
N ASP A 302 0.50 -6.81 13.88
CA ASP A 302 0.24 -6.15 12.59
C ASP A 302 0.93 -4.79 12.59
N ASP A 303 1.05 -4.21 11.39
CA ASP A 303 1.46 -2.82 11.19
C ASP A 303 0.30 -2.02 10.57
N SER A 304 0.35 -0.70 10.74
CA SER A 304 -0.64 0.21 10.18
C SER A 304 -0.61 0.35 8.66
N ASN A 305 0.55 0.14 8.04
CA ASN A 305 0.74 0.32 6.61
C ASN A 305 0.17 -0.86 5.82
N VAL A 306 -0.41 -0.57 4.64
CA VAL A 306 -1.00 -1.57 3.75
C VAL A 306 0.03 -1.95 2.69
N PRO A 307 0.25 -3.25 2.37
CA PRO A 307 -0.45 -4.43 2.88
C PRO A 307 -0.18 -4.79 4.36
N SER A 308 -1.27 -4.97 5.10
CA SER A 308 -1.31 -5.49 6.48
C SER A 308 -2.16 -6.77 6.55
N LEU A 309 -2.06 -7.52 7.64
CA LEU A 309 -2.92 -8.71 7.83
C LEU A 309 -4.39 -8.31 7.93
N MET A 310 -4.69 -7.16 8.57
CA MET A 310 -6.04 -6.59 8.59
C MET A 310 -6.58 -6.33 7.18
N ALA A 311 -5.71 -5.89 6.25
CA ALA A 311 -6.09 -5.55 4.88
C ALA A 311 -6.29 -6.75 3.94
N ALA A 312 -6.11 -8.00 4.41
CA ALA A 312 -6.15 -9.17 3.52
C ALA A 312 -7.44 -9.27 2.66
N PRO A 313 -8.67 -9.05 3.19
CA PRO A 313 -9.87 -9.03 2.36
C PRO A 313 -9.95 -7.80 1.45
N TYR A 314 -9.53 -6.63 1.94
CA TYR A 314 -9.50 -5.39 1.16
C TYR A 314 -8.62 -5.51 -0.08
N LEU A 315 -7.50 -6.23 0.03
CA LEU A 315 -6.60 -6.52 -1.09
C LEU A 315 -7.12 -7.65 -1.99
N GLY A 316 -8.20 -8.34 -1.62
CA GLY A 316 -8.77 -9.46 -2.37
C GLY A 316 -8.06 -10.80 -2.17
N TYR A 317 -7.29 -10.97 -1.09
CA TYR A 317 -6.58 -12.22 -0.82
C TYR A 317 -7.50 -13.33 -0.28
N CYS A 318 -8.36 -12.99 0.68
CA CYS A 318 -9.30 -13.93 1.29
C CYS A 318 -10.71 -13.32 1.39
N ALA A 319 -11.69 -14.19 1.65
CA ALA A 319 -13.04 -13.73 1.93
C ALA A 319 -13.11 -13.03 3.31
N PRO A 320 -13.96 -12.01 3.48
CA PRO A 320 -14.12 -11.34 4.78
C PRO A 320 -14.56 -12.28 5.92
N ASP A 321 -15.22 -13.39 5.59
CA ASP A 321 -15.69 -14.41 6.53
C ASP A 321 -14.73 -15.61 6.69
N ASP A 322 -13.51 -15.54 6.12
CA ASP A 322 -12.51 -16.58 6.29
C ASP A 322 -12.19 -16.78 7.79
N PRO A 323 -12.30 -18.01 8.32
CA PRO A 323 -12.19 -18.25 9.76
C PRO A 323 -10.77 -17.97 10.30
N THR A 324 -9.72 -18.21 9.50
CA THR A 324 -8.34 -17.91 9.90
C THR A 324 -8.13 -16.40 9.91
N TYR A 325 -8.63 -15.67 8.92
CA TYR A 325 -8.62 -14.20 8.93
C TYR A 325 -9.39 -13.63 10.11
N LEU A 326 -10.60 -14.11 10.41
CA LEU A 326 -11.39 -13.61 11.55
C LEU A 326 -10.70 -13.88 12.90
N ALA A 327 -10.04 -15.03 13.06
CA ALA A 327 -9.21 -15.31 14.23
C ALA A 327 -7.99 -14.39 14.29
N THR A 328 -7.33 -14.17 13.15
CA THR A 328 -6.21 -13.24 13.02
C THR A 328 -6.66 -11.84 13.44
N ARG A 329 -7.70 -11.28 12.81
CA ARG A 329 -8.30 -9.98 13.13
C ARG A 329 -8.54 -9.78 14.62
N ARG A 330 -9.13 -10.77 15.32
CA ARG A 330 -9.34 -10.69 16.77
C ARG A 330 -8.03 -10.60 17.55
N THR A 331 -7.00 -11.35 17.14
CA THR A 331 -5.66 -11.27 17.72
C THR A 331 -5.02 -9.89 17.45
N LEU A 332 -5.14 -9.35 16.24
CA LEU A 332 -4.53 -8.05 15.90
C LEU A 332 -5.14 -6.88 16.67
N LEU A 333 -6.42 -6.98 17.05
CA LEU A 333 -7.17 -6.02 17.87
C LEU A 333 -7.17 -6.37 19.36
N SER A 334 -6.03 -6.88 19.85
CA SER A 334 -5.84 -7.30 21.24
C SER A 334 -4.43 -7.00 21.73
N ASP A 335 -4.18 -7.22 23.03
CA ASP A 335 -2.85 -7.07 23.64
C ASP A 335 -1.79 -8.08 23.15
N GLU A 336 -2.18 -9.05 22.31
CA GLU A 336 -1.25 -9.96 21.65
C GLU A 336 -0.55 -9.29 20.46
N ASN A 337 -1.14 -8.25 19.87
CA ASN A 337 -0.43 -7.36 18.95
C ASN A 337 0.30 -6.26 19.75
N PRO A 338 1.65 -6.21 19.74
CA PRO A 338 2.42 -5.22 20.50
C PRO A 338 2.20 -3.77 20.04
N TYR A 339 1.62 -3.58 18.85
CA TYR A 339 1.33 -2.27 18.28
C TYR A 339 -0.16 -1.93 18.30
N TYR A 340 -0.99 -2.72 18.99
CA TYR A 340 -2.37 -2.32 19.27
C TYR A 340 -2.41 -1.46 20.53
N TYR A 341 -2.98 -0.26 20.41
CA TYR A 341 -3.06 0.72 21.48
C TYR A 341 -4.51 1.12 21.72
N GLU A 342 -4.84 1.42 22.98
CA GLU A 342 -6.12 2.00 23.39
C GLU A 342 -5.86 3.17 24.34
N GLY A 343 -6.61 4.26 24.15
CA GLY A 343 -6.57 5.46 24.97
C GLY A 343 -7.93 6.17 25.01
N GLU A 344 -7.93 7.41 25.51
CA GLU A 344 -9.14 8.21 25.66
C GLU A 344 -9.83 8.51 24.32
N TYR A 345 -9.05 8.77 23.28
CA TYR A 345 -9.55 9.26 21.99
C TYR A 345 -9.55 8.20 20.90
N LEU A 346 -8.57 7.32 20.86
CA LEU A 346 -8.48 6.33 19.80
C LEU A 346 -8.12 4.96 20.36
N LYS A 347 -8.50 3.94 19.60
CA LYS A 347 -7.99 2.59 19.74
C LYS A 347 -7.74 2.03 18.36
N GLY A 348 -6.66 1.30 18.18
CA GLY A 348 -6.28 0.82 16.86
C GLY A 348 -4.85 0.34 16.81
N ILE A 349 -4.43 0.00 15.59
CA ILE A 349 -3.07 -0.47 15.31
C ILE A 349 -2.20 0.75 15.00
N GLY A 350 -0.99 0.73 15.53
CA GLY A 350 0.09 1.69 15.27
C GLY A 350 1.20 1.08 14.42
N SER A 351 2.41 1.59 14.58
CA SER A 351 3.61 1.09 13.91
C SER A 351 4.84 1.33 14.78
N PRO A 352 5.85 0.44 14.78
CA PRO A 352 7.16 0.74 15.34
C PRO A 352 7.82 1.97 14.73
N HIS A 353 7.39 2.40 13.54
CA HIS A 353 7.85 3.61 12.87
C HIS A 353 7.49 4.90 13.64
N THR A 354 6.40 4.87 14.39
CA THR A 354 5.90 6.01 15.19
C THR A 354 6.13 5.80 16.70
N PRO A 355 6.11 6.87 17.51
CA PRO A 355 6.21 6.72 18.96
C PRO A 355 5.17 5.75 19.54
N PRO A 356 5.46 5.07 20.66
CA PRO A 356 4.49 4.21 21.32
C PRO A 356 3.17 4.95 21.62
N ARG A 357 2.06 4.23 21.54
CA ARG A 357 0.69 4.75 21.72
C ARG A 357 0.16 5.64 20.59
N TYR A 358 0.83 5.66 19.44
CA TYR A 358 0.30 6.32 18.24
C TYR A 358 -0.42 5.29 17.38
N VAL A 359 -1.63 5.60 16.94
CA VAL A 359 -2.42 4.78 15.99
C VAL A 359 -2.63 5.54 14.70
N TRP A 360 -2.75 4.83 13.59
CA TRP A 360 -2.74 5.47 12.28
C TRP A 360 -4.15 5.53 11.67
N PRO A 361 -4.57 6.66 11.09
CA PRO A 361 -5.82 6.77 10.35
C PRO A 361 -5.97 5.74 9.22
N ILE A 362 -4.86 5.33 8.59
CA ILE A 362 -4.84 4.25 7.57
C ILE A 362 -5.35 2.94 8.17
N ALA A 363 -4.82 2.53 9.33
CA ALA A 363 -5.20 1.28 10.00
C ALA A 363 -6.68 1.30 10.42
N LEU A 364 -7.14 2.42 10.97
CA LEU A 364 -8.55 2.62 11.33
C LEU A 364 -9.47 2.52 10.11
N SER A 365 -9.06 3.14 9.00
CA SER A 365 -9.82 3.09 7.75
C SER A 365 -9.93 1.67 7.21
N ILE A 366 -8.83 0.92 7.23
CA ILE A 366 -8.80 -0.50 6.82
C ILE A 366 -9.64 -1.37 7.76
N GLU A 367 -9.53 -1.19 9.08
CA GLU A 367 -10.33 -1.93 10.05
C GLU A 367 -11.82 -1.73 9.78
N ALA A 368 -12.23 -0.50 9.49
CA ALA A 368 -13.61 -0.15 9.17
C ALA A 368 -14.08 -0.74 7.83
N MET A 369 -13.31 -0.58 6.76
CA MET A 369 -13.65 -1.09 5.42
C MET A 369 -13.73 -2.62 5.36
N THR A 370 -13.03 -3.31 6.26
CA THR A 370 -13.05 -4.78 6.38
C THR A 370 -14.07 -5.29 7.41
N SER A 371 -15.01 -4.44 7.83
CA SER A 371 -16.17 -4.77 8.67
C SER A 371 -17.48 -4.61 7.88
N ASP A 372 -18.46 -5.47 8.11
CA ASP A 372 -19.79 -5.37 7.50
C ASP A 372 -20.72 -4.38 8.23
N SER A 373 -20.29 -3.82 9.37
CA SER A 373 -21.12 -2.94 10.20
C SER A 373 -21.02 -1.48 9.76
N LYS A 374 -22.09 -0.93 9.17
CA LYS A 374 -22.20 0.51 8.87
C LYS A 374 -22.07 1.38 10.12
N ASP A 375 -22.63 0.96 11.25
CA ASP A 375 -22.50 1.67 12.53
C ASP A 375 -21.03 1.74 12.98
N PHE A 376 -20.26 0.66 12.75
CA PHE A 376 -18.83 0.65 13.06
C PHE A 376 -18.05 1.57 12.12
N LYS A 377 -18.36 1.56 10.81
CA LYS A 377 -17.75 2.50 9.84
C LYS A 377 -18.03 3.95 10.21
N ALA A 378 -19.28 4.29 10.55
CA ALA A 378 -19.67 5.61 11.03
C ALA A 378 -18.90 6.01 12.29
N HIS A 379 -18.80 5.10 13.26
CA HIS A 379 -18.05 5.36 14.49
C HIS A 379 -16.58 5.69 14.20
N ILE A 380 -15.92 4.96 13.31
CA ILE A 380 -14.54 5.25 12.92
C ILE A 380 -14.43 6.59 12.20
N LEU A 381 -15.33 6.90 11.26
CA LEU A 381 -15.37 8.20 10.58
C LEU A 381 -15.54 9.36 11.58
N ASP A 382 -16.44 9.23 12.55
CA ASP A 382 -16.63 10.20 13.63
C ASP A 382 -15.36 10.41 14.46
N ARG A 383 -14.63 9.33 14.77
CA ARG A 383 -13.35 9.44 15.47
C ARG A 383 -12.31 10.16 14.62
N LEU A 384 -12.15 9.79 13.35
CA LEU A 384 -11.15 10.37 12.45
C LEU A 384 -11.32 11.88 12.30
N VAL A 385 -12.55 12.36 12.09
CA VAL A 385 -12.80 13.82 12.00
C VAL A 385 -12.72 14.54 13.35
N ALA A 386 -12.89 13.83 14.47
CA ALA A 386 -12.74 14.40 15.81
C ALA A 386 -11.28 14.46 16.28
N THR A 387 -10.36 13.78 15.59
CA THR A 387 -8.94 13.67 15.96
C THR A 387 -7.99 14.22 14.90
N ASP A 388 -8.49 15.05 13.98
CA ASP A 388 -7.70 15.69 12.91
C ASP A 388 -6.92 16.93 13.38
N ALA A 389 -6.91 17.22 14.68
CA ALA A 389 -6.30 18.41 15.28
C ALA A 389 -6.72 19.76 14.64
N GLY A 390 -7.88 19.81 13.97
CA GLY A 390 -8.39 20.98 13.27
C GLY A 390 -7.70 21.26 11.92
N THR A 391 -6.94 20.32 11.37
CA THR A 391 -6.29 20.46 10.06
C THR A 391 -7.24 20.11 8.91
N HIS A 392 -8.33 19.39 9.19
CA HIS A 392 -9.25 18.79 8.21
C HIS A 392 -8.56 17.80 7.25
N LEU A 393 -7.38 17.32 7.62
CA LEU A 393 -6.61 16.30 6.91
C LEU A 393 -6.32 15.13 7.83
N MET A 394 -5.93 14.01 7.25
CA MET A 394 -5.47 12.85 8.00
C MET A 394 -3.96 12.90 8.19
N HIS A 395 -3.52 12.39 9.35
CA HIS A 395 -2.13 12.34 9.76
C HIS A 395 -1.55 10.93 9.57
N GLU A 396 -0.27 10.76 9.86
CA GLU A 396 0.38 9.44 9.90
C GLU A 396 -0.01 8.70 11.17
N GLY A 397 0.52 9.11 12.33
CA GLY A 397 0.15 8.55 13.63
C GLY A 397 -0.46 9.62 14.54
N ILE A 398 -1.41 9.24 15.38
CA ILE A 398 -2.08 10.09 16.36
C ILE A 398 -1.99 9.43 17.73
N ASP A 399 -1.52 10.17 18.75
CA ASP A 399 -1.50 9.70 20.14
C ASP A 399 -2.92 9.39 20.62
N VAL A 400 -3.13 8.19 21.14
CA VAL A 400 -4.46 7.72 21.57
C VAL A 400 -5.07 8.52 22.73
N ASP A 401 -4.28 9.27 23.49
CA ASP A 401 -4.72 10.08 24.63
C ASP A 401 -4.68 11.59 24.36
N ASP A 402 -4.08 12.03 23.25
CA ASP A 402 -3.93 13.45 22.93
C ASP A 402 -3.85 13.68 21.40
N PRO A 403 -4.99 13.91 20.72
CA PRO A 403 -5.03 14.07 19.27
C PRO A 403 -4.24 15.27 18.73
N THR A 404 -3.82 16.21 19.59
CA THR A 404 -2.96 17.32 19.18
C THR A 404 -1.50 16.89 18.98
N LYS A 405 -1.16 15.67 19.38
CA LYS A 405 0.12 15.03 19.12
C LYS A 405 -0.03 14.04 17.98
N TYR A 406 0.47 14.44 16.82
CA TYR A 406 0.44 13.65 15.61
C TYR A 406 1.76 13.78 14.84
N THR A 407 2.00 12.84 13.93
CA THR A 407 3.09 12.88 12.95
C THR A 407 2.56 13.14 11.55
N ARG A 408 3.35 13.81 10.71
CA ARG A 408 3.05 14.21 9.32
C ARG A 408 1.70 14.95 9.17
N GLU A 409 1.77 16.28 9.20
CA GLU A 409 0.60 17.14 8.94
C GLU A 409 0.06 17.01 7.51
N TRP A 410 0.91 16.62 6.55
CA TRP A 410 0.54 16.42 5.15
C TRP A 410 0.91 15.03 4.66
N PHE A 411 -0.04 14.10 4.74
CA PHE A 411 0.11 12.73 4.27
C PHE A 411 -1.03 12.33 3.33
N SER A 412 -0.81 12.46 2.02
CA SER A 412 -1.88 12.33 1.03
C SER A 412 -2.38 10.90 0.87
N TRP A 413 -1.58 9.87 1.14
CA TRP A 413 -2.11 8.49 1.21
C TRP A 413 -3.14 8.34 2.34
N SER A 414 -2.83 8.81 3.55
CA SER A 414 -3.76 8.78 4.70
C SER A 414 -5.06 9.52 4.40
N ASN A 415 -4.98 10.69 3.76
CA ASN A 415 -6.15 11.44 3.27
C ASN A 415 -7.05 10.58 2.38
N MET A 416 -6.46 9.84 1.44
CA MET A 416 -7.21 9.06 0.47
C MET A 416 -7.79 7.77 1.06
N MET A 417 -7.17 7.20 2.10
CA MET A 417 -7.76 6.09 2.86
C MET A 417 -9.03 6.52 3.61
N PHE A 418 -9.03 7.73 4.19
CA PHE A 418 -10.25 8.30 4.77
C PHE A 418 -11.32 8.54 3.70
N CYS A 419 -10.96 9.10 2.54
CA CYS A 419 -11.89 9.29 1.43
C CYS A 419 -12.50 7.95 0.97
N GLU A 420 -11.70 6.89 0.84
CA GLU A 420 -12.19 5.56 0.46
C GLU A 420 -13.15 4.99 1.50
N LEU A 421 -12.89 5.20 2.80
CA LEU A 421 -13.83 4.79 3.86
C LEU A 421 -15.16 5.55 3.78
N VAL A 422 -15.16 6.86 3.52
CA VAL A 422 -16.39 7.64 3.33
C VAL A 422 -17.17 7.10 2.13
N MET A 423 -16.49 6.83 1.02
CA MET A 423 -17.10 6.25 -0.18
C MET A 423 -17.71 4.87 0.11
N ASP A 424 -16.98 4.01 0.81
CA ASP A 424 -17.42 2.68 1.23
C ASP A 424 -18.62 2.72 2.20
N TYR A 425 -18.67 3.72 3.09
CA TYR A 425 -19.85 3.98 3.92
C TYR A 425 -21.10 4.32 3.10
N PHE A 426 -20.95 4.92 1.91
CA PHE A 426 -22.04 5.22 0.99
C PHE A 426 -22.20 4.21 -0.16
N ASP A 427 -21.61 3.02 -0.03
CA ASP A 427 -21.68 1.94 -1.02
C ASP A 427 -21.10 2.31 -2.41
N ILE A 428 -20.16 3.26 -2.42
CA ILE A 428 -19.39 3.65 -3.60
C ILE A 428 -18.07 2.89 -3.55
N HIS A 429 -17.92 1.90 -4.43
CA HIS A 429 -16.75 1.02 -4.46
C HIS A 429 -16.03 1.06 -5.80
N VAL A 430 -14.71 0.91 -5.74
CA VAL A 430 -13.88 0.68 -6.91
C VAL A 430 -13.86 -0.82 -7.24
N LYS A 431 -14.00 -1.18 -8.52
CA LYS A 431 -13.96 -2.59 -8.94
C LYS A 431 -12.54 -3.15 -8.85
N HIS A 432 -12.45 -4.38 -8.36
CA HIS A 432 -11.23 -5.18 -8.20
C HIS A 432 -11.06 -6.27 -9.25
#